data_AF-A0A511VD09-F1
#
_entry.id   AF-A0A511VD09-F1
#
_cell.length_a   1.000
_cell.length_b   1.000
_cell.length_c   1.000
_cell.angle_alpha   90.00
_cell.angle_beta   90.00
_cell.angle_gamma   90.00
#
_symmetry.space_group_name_H-M   'P 1'
#
loop_
_entity.id
_entity.type
_entity.pdbx_description
1 polymer ?
#
loop_
_entity_poly.entity_id
_entity_poly.type
_entity_poly.pdbx_seq_one_letter_code
_entity_poly.pdbx_strand_id
1 'polypeptide(L)'
;MVGMKTECMFENREFACLTDMIETLLHEANRQIVQIDVGQKKNTATERAYAKWRLLHLQKCFGEYIPEEYRSTYNSLWSHVYRLEHQVGYRHPYIIYLLEKIFCQNSSHVG
;
A
#
# COMPACT_ATOMS: atom_id res chain seq x y z
N MET A 1 -9.97 27.64 -7.68
CA MET A 1 -8.94 26.85 -6.99
C MET A 1 -9.55 26.35 -5.68
N VAL A 2 -10.02 25.10 -5.65
CA VAL A 2 -10.55 24.50 -4.42
C VAL A 2 -9.32 24.08 -3.61
N GLY A 3 -9.00 24.85 -2.56
CA GLY A 3 -7.93 24.49 -1.64
C GLY A 3 -8.26 23.16 -0.98
N MET A 4 -7.51 22.12 -1.32
CA MET A 4 -7.52 20.88 -0.55
C MET A 4 -7.02 21.21 0.86
N LYS A 5 -7.95 21.25 1.81
CA LYS A 5 -7.64 21.34 3.23
C LYS A 5 -7.19 19.95 3.68
N THR A 6 -6.00 19.54 3.21
CA THR A 6 -5.35 18.33 3.69
C THR A 6 -4.74 18.70 5.03
N GLU A 7 -5.44 18.40 6.12
CA GLU A 7 -4.89 18.54 7.46
C GLU A 7 -3.56 17.77 7.50
N CYS A 8 -2.48 18.44 7.92
CA CYS A 8 -1.14 17.85 8.05
C CYS A 8 -1.11 16.94 9.29
N MET A 9 -1.97 15.93 9.29
CA MET A 9 -2.24 15.08 10.45
C MET A 9 -2.39 13.61 10.06
N PHE A 10 -1.71 12.74 10.81
CA PHE A 10 -1.81 11.29 10.67
C PHE A 10 -1.85 10.60 12.04
N GLU A 11 -2.88 9.80 12.34
CA GLU A 11 -3.02 9.02 13.60
C GLU A 11 -2.71 9.84 14.88
N ASN A 12 -3.18 11.09 14.94
CA ASN A 12 -2.96 12.06 16.02
C ASN A 12 -1.57 12.73 16.06
N ARG A 13 -0.74 12.56 15.02
CA ARG A 13 0.49 13.32 14.84
C ARG A 13 0.23 14.51 13.93
N GLU A 14 0.49 15.71 14.43
CA GLU A 14 0.53 16.93 13.63
C GLU A 14 1.92 17.11 13.02
N PHE A 15 1.97 17.57 11.77
CA PHE A 15 3.17 17.84 11.02
C PHE A 15 3.26 19.33 10.69
N ALA A 16 4.48 19.87 10.64
CA ALA A 16 4.68 21.28 10.34
C ALA A 16 4.21 21.66 8.93
N CYS A 17 4.34 20.74 7.96
CA CYS A 17 3.75 20.89 6.64
C CYS A 17 3.43 19.56 5.97
N LEU A 18 2.74 19.63 4.83
CA LEU A 18 2.34 18.46 4.04
C LEU A 18 3.56 17.69 3.51
N THR A 19 4.60 18.40 3.06
CA THR A 19 5.86 17.81 2.60
C THR A 19 6.49 16.95 3.68
N ASP A 20 6.64 17.50 4.90
CA ASP A 20 7.22 16.78 6.04
C ASP A 20 6.41 15.51 6.36
N MET A 21 5.09 15.59 6.31
CA MET A 21 4.22 14.43 6.49
C MET A 21 4.47 13.38 5.41
N ILE A 22 4.48 13.78 4.13
CA ILE A 22 4.68 12.87 3.00
C ILE A 22 6.02 12.14 3.14
N GLU A 23 7.11 12.89 3.33
CA GLU A 23 8.45 12.32 3.47
C GLU A 23 8.55 11.39 4.68
N THR A 24 7.95 11.78 5.82
CA THR A 24 7.95 10.95 7.02
C THR A 24 7.20 9.63 6.78
N LEU A 25 6.01 9.68 6.19
CA LEU A 25 5.19 8.49 5.96
C LEU A 25 5.82 7.56 4.92
N LEU A 26 6.43 8.11 3.86
CA LEU A 26 7.20 7.32 2.88
C LEU A 26 8.41 6.67 3.53
N HIS A 27 9.16 7.40 4.36
CA HIS A 27 10.31 6.88 5.08
C HIS A 27 9.92 5.76 6.05
N GLU A 28 8.86 5.94 6.84
CA GLU A 28 8.37 4.93 7.77
C GLU A 28 7.88 3.66 7.05
N ALA A 29 7.16 3.82 5.94
CA ALA A 29 6.72 2.70 5.11
C ALA A 29 7.94 1.93 4.55
N ASN A 30 8.93 2.65 4.02
CA ASN A 30 10.17 2.06 3.51
C ASN A 30 10.93 1.30 4.61
N ARG A 31 11.13 1.92 5.78
CA ARG A 31 11.82 1.30 6.91
C ARG A 31 11.14 -0.01 7.32
N GLN A 32 9.81 0.00 7.40
CA GLN A 32 9.04 -1.20 7.73
C GLN A 32 9.24 -2.31 6.70
N ILE A 33 9.19 -1.98 5.41
CA ILE A 33 9.40 -2.94 4.31
C ILE A 33 10.82 -3.53 4.37
N VAL A 34 11.83 -2.68 4.50
CA VAL A 34 13.24 -3.11 4.60
C VAL A 34 13.45 -4.02 5.82
N GLN A 35 12.85 -3.71 6.96
CA GLN A 35 12.92 -4.57 8.15
C GLN A 35 12.32 -5.96 7.90
N ILE A 36 11.26 -6.07 7.10
CA ILE A 36 10.70 -7.36 6.69
C ILE A 36 11.66 -8.07 5.72
N ASP A 37 12.18 -7.36 4.72
CA ASP A 37 13.07 -7.93 3.69
C ASP A 37 14.37 -8.49 4.28
N VAL A 38 14.96 -7.79 5.25
CA VAL A 38 16.20 -8.23 5.92
C VAL A 38 15.95 -9.22 7.06
N GLY A 39 14.70 -9.65 7.27
CA GLY A 39 14.33 -10.64 8.28
C GLY A 39 14.32 -10.12 9.73
N GLN A 40 14.49 -8.82 9.96
CA GLN A 40 14.35 -8.21 11.29
C GLN A 40 12.89 -8.27 11.79
N LYS A 41 11.92 -8.22 10.86
CA LYS A 41 10.50 -8.40 11.12
C LYS A 41 9.95 -9.56 10.31
N LYS A 42 8.95 -10.26 10.87
CA LYS A 42 8.25 -11.33 10.15
C LYS A 42 7.37 -10.74 9.05
N ASN A 43 7.30 -11.43 7.93
CA ASN A 43 6.41 -11.06 6.83
C ASN A 43 4.94 -11.46 7.12
N THR A 44 4.32 -10.81 8.11
CA THR A 44 2.91 -11.06 8.49
C THR A 44 1.98 -9.99 7.91
N ALA A 45 0.68 -10.29 7.88
CA ALA A 45 -0.32 -9.32 7.46
C ALA A 45 -0.27 -8.03 8.30
N THR A 46 -0.06 -8.14 9.61
CA THR A 46 0.05 -7.01 10.55
C THR A 46 1.26 -6.13 10.23
N GLU A 47 2.44 -6.74 10.02
CA GLU A 47 3.66 -5.97 9.72
C GLU A 47 3.57 -5.27 8.35
N ARG A 48 2.91 -5.89 7.36
CA ARG A 48 2.63 -5.25 6.07
C ARG A 48 1.57 -4.16 6.18
N ALA A 49 0.56 -4.35 7.03
CA ALA A 49 -0.51 -3.38 7.24
C ALA A 49 0.03 -2.03 7.75
N TYR A 50 1.10 -2.04 8.55
CA TYR A 50 1.77 -0.82 8.99
C TYR A 50 2.24 0.06 7.81
N ALA A 51 2.89 -0.55 6.81
CA ALA A 51 3.33 0.15 5.60
C ALA A 51 2.13 0.55 4.73
N LYS A 52 1.16 -0.36 4.53
CA LYS A 52 -0.04 -0.10 3.73
C LYS A 52 -0.86 1.07 4.25
N TRP A 53 -1.03 1.18 5.57
CA TRP A 53 -1.82 2.26 6.17
C TRP A 53 -1.25 3.63 5.77
N ARG A 54 0.07 3.80 5.87
CA ARG A 54 0.77 5.04 5.50
C ARG A 54 0.58 5.35 4.02
N LEU A 55 0.82 4.36 3.16
CA LEU A 55 0.66 4.53 1.71
C LEU A 55 -0.80 4.85 1.32
N LEU A 56 -1.79 4.22 1.96
CA LEU A 56 -3.21 4.53 1.74
C LEU A 56 -3.59 5.94 2.21
N HIS A 57 -3.00 6.42 3.30
CA HIS A 57 -3.21 7.79 3.74
C HIS A 57 -2.62 8.77 2.70
N LEU A 58 -1.40 8.52 2.22
CA LEU A 58 -0.81 9.33 1.15
C LEU A 58 -1.65 9.33 -0.12
N GLN A 59 -2.24 8.18 -0.50
CA GLN A 59 -3.18 8.12 -1.61
C GLN A 59 -4.36 9.09 -1.44
N LYS A 60 -4.93 9.16 -0.22
CA LYS A 60 -6.02 10.10 0.09
C LYS A 60 -5.54 11.56 0.03
N CYS A 61 -4.32 11.84 0.49
CA CYS A 61 -3.73 13.18 0.44
C CYS A 61 -3.43 13.64 -0.99
N PHE A 62 -2.97 12.74 -1.86
CA PHE A 62 -2.67 13.03 -3.26
C PHE A 62 -3.94 13.19 -4.10
N GLY A 63 -5.04 12.53 -3.72
CA GLY A 63 -6.29 12.59 -4.47
C GLY A 63 -6.17 11.84 -5.81
N GLU A 64 -6.51 12.53 -6.90
CA GLU A 64 -6.50 11.93 -8.25
C GLU A 64 -5.09 11.74 -8.83
N TYR A 65 -4.12 12.55 -8.40
CA TYR A 65 -2.79 12.58 -9.01
C TYR A 65 -1.67 12.56 -7.97
N ILE A 66 -0.75 11.61 -8.12
CA ILE A 66 0.46 11.54 -7.30
C ILE A 66 1.48 12.56 -7.83
N PRO A 67 1.99 13.48 -6.97
CA PRO A 67 3.00 14.46 -7.37
C PRO A 67 4.23 13.76 -7.96
N GLU A 68 4.81 14.36 -9.01
CA GLU A 68 5.93 13.77 -9.78
C GLU A 68 7.10 13.39 -8.88
N GLU A 69 7.46 14.28 -7.95
CA GLU A 69 8.58 14.12 -7.01
C GLU A 69 8.46 12.89 -6.11
N TYR A 70 7.24 12.43 -5.78
CA TYR A 70 7.02 11.25 -4.93
C TYR A 70 6.62 10.01 -5.71
N ARG A 71 6.24 10.14 -6.99
CA ARG A 71 5.60 9.05 -7.75
C ARG A 71 6.45 7.81 -7.82
N SER A 72 7.74 7.96 -8.14
CA SER A 72 8.67 6.83 -8.22
C SER A 72 8.75 6.08 -6.89
N THR A 73 9.04 6.79 -5.81
CA THR A 73 9.18 6.22 -4.46
C THR A 73 7.89 5.55 -4.00
N TYR A 74 6.76 6.25 -4.13
CA TYR A 74 5.44 5.75 -3.74
C TYR A 74 5.08 4.45 -4.48
N ASN A 75 5.28 4.42 -5.81
CA ASN A 75 4.99 3.25 -6.62
C ASN A 75 5.92 2.07 -6.25
N SER A 76 7.22 2.32 -6.06
CA SER A 76 8.17 1.28 -5.64
C SER A 76 7.79 0.67 -4.29
N LEU A 77 7.35 1.48 -3.33
CA LEU A 77 6.91 0.98 -2.02
C LEU A 77 5.67 0.09 -2.14
N TRP A 78 4.67 0.47 -2.94
CA TRP A 78 3.53 -0.39 -3.23
C TRP A 78 3.96 -1.71 -3.89
N SER A 79 4.84 -1.66 -4.89
CA SER A 79 5.37 -2.86 -5.53
C SER A 79 6.09 -3.79 -4.53
N HIS A 80 6.85 -3.24 -3.59
CA HIS A 80 7.50 -4.04 -2.55
C HIS A 80 6.49 -4.67 -1.58
N VAL A 81 5.46 -3.93 -1.16
CA VAL A 81 4.38 -4.50 -0.34
C VAL A 81 3.70 -5.67 -1.05
N TYR A 82 3.37 -5.52 -2.34
CA TYR A 82 2.75 -6.60 -3.11
C TYR A 82 3.68 -7.81 -3.27
N ARG A 83 4.98 -7.58 -3.49
CA ARG A 83 5.98 -8.66 -3.50
C ARG A 83 5.99 -9.41 -2.16
N LEU A 84 6.02 -8.69 -1.04
CA LEU A 84 6.00 -9.29 0.30
C LEU A 84 4.71 -10.08 0.54
N GLU A 85 3.55 -9.58 0.11
CA GLU A 85 2.29 -10.33 0.15
C GLU A 85 2.39 -11.64 -0.64
N HIS A 86 2.89 -11.58 -1.87
CA HIS A 86 3.02 -12.75 -2.74
C HIS A 86 3.97 -13.82 -2.16
N GLN A 87 5.08 -13.41 -1.52
CA GLN A 87 6.05 -14.33 -0.93
C GLN A 87 5.48 -15.25 0.16
N VAL A 88 4.42 -14.82 0.86
CA VAL A 88 3.75 -15.64 1.88
C VAL A 88 2.49 -16.32 1.37
N GLY A 89 2.35 -16.43 0.04
CA GLY A 89 1.20 -17.04 -0.60
C GLY A 89 -0.10 -16.27 -0.39
N TYR A 90 -0.04 -14.98 -0.03
CA TYR A 90 -1.23 -14.17 0.07
C TYR A 90 -1.85 -14.00 -1.31
N ARG A 91 -3.05 -14.56 -1.48
CA ARG A 91 -3.88 -14.31 -2.66
C ARG A 91 -4.94 -13.30 -2.25
N HIS A 92 -4.96 -12.17 -2.93
CA HIS A 92 -5.98 -11.15 -2.68
C HIS A 92 -7.37 -11.78 -2.87
N PRO A 93 -8.35 -11.58 -1.97
CA PRO A 93 -9.67 -12.20 -2.05
C PRO A 93 -10.36 -11.99 -3.39
N TYR A 94 -10.17 -10.81 -4.00
CA TYR A 94 -10.67 -10.53 -5.34
C TYR A 94 -10.06 -11.43 -6.43
N ILE A 95 -8.77 -11.77 -6.33
CA ILE A 95 -8.12 -12.71 -7.25
C ILE A 95 -8.67 -14.11 -7.04
N ILE A 96 -8.89 -14.53 -5.78
CA ILE A 96 -9.55 -15.81 -5.48
C ILE A 96 -10.93 -15.86 -6.12
N TYR A 97 -11.75 -14.82 -5.92
CA TYR A 97 -13.07 -14.70 -6.52
C TYR A 97 -13.05 -14.75 -8.06
N LEU A 98 -12.11 -14.04 -8.70
CA LEU A 98 -11.96 -14.08 -10.16
C LEU A 98 -11.54 -15.46 -10.65
N LEU A 99 -10.59 -16.11 -9.98
CA LEU A 99 -10.15 -17.46 -10.31
C LEU A 99 -11.30 -18.46 -10.12
N GLU A 100 -12.04 -18.38 -9.03
CA GLU A 100 -13.24 -19.20 -8.79
C GLU A 100 -14.27 -19.04 -9.91
N LYS A 101 -14.53 -17.80 -10.36
CA LYS A 101 -15.42 -17.57 -11.49
C LYS A 101 -14.92 -18.21 -12.79
N ILE A 102 -13.64 -18.07 -13.11
CA ILE A 102 -13.06 -18.62 -14.34
C ILE A 102 -13.08 -20.16 -14.31
N PHE A 103 -12.69 -20.76 -13.18
CA PHE A 103 -12.64 -22.21 -13.04
C PHE A 103 -14.05 -22.84 -12.94
N CYS A 104 -15.01 -22.20 -12.29
CA CYS A 104 -16.40 -22.70 -12.25
C CYS A 104 -17.15 -22.54 -13.59
N GLN A 105 -16.75 -21.61 -14.46
CA GLN A 105 -17.33 -21.49 -15.81
C GLN A 105 -16.89 -22.62 -16.75
N ASN A 106 -15.70 -23.19 -16.56
CA ASN A 106 -15.20 -24.31 -17.38
C ASN A 106 -15.82 -25.67 -17.00
N SER A 107 -16.52 -25.77 -15.87
CA SER A 107 -17.21 -26.99 -15.44
C SER A 107 -18.59 -27.18 -16.08
N SER A 108 -19.08 -26.19 -16.85
CA SER A 108 -20.44 -26.14 -17.38
C SER A 108 -20.55 -26.53 -18.87
N HIS A 109 -19.49 -27.07 -19.47
CA HIS A 109 -19.48 -27.59 -20.85
C HIS A 109 -19.03 -29.06 -20.87
N VAL A 110 -19.76 -29.89 -20.13
CA VAL A 110 -19.88 -31.32 -20.43
C VAL A 110 -21.37 -31.62 -20.42
N GLY A 111 -21.99 -31.53 -21.59
CA GLY A 111 -23.38 -31.85 -21.88
C GLY A 111 -23.51 -32.11 -23.36
#